data_AF-A0AAU4DRL4-F1
#
_entry.id   AF-A0AAU4DRL4-F1
#
_cell.length_a   1.000
_cell.length_b   1.000
_cell.length_c   1.000
_cell.angle_alpha   90.00
_cell.angle_beta   90.00
_cell.angle_gamma   90.00
#
_symmetry.space_group_name_H-M   'P 1'
#
loop_
_entity.id
_entity.type
_entity.pdbx_description
1 polymer ?
#
loop_
_entity_poly.entity_id
_entity_poly.type
_entity_poly.pdbx_seq_one_letter_code
_entity_poly.pdbx_strand_id
1 'polypeptide(L)'
;MWNPWRRRPSARARRLLDATGVDRRELDDTTDPAVCREAAFRAVRGGGAGPGLMLGAIEELLADEADHEFAVTALECVQNLVSHGLPGIVPARDAEAALGPRSAVCWRALADFWAEVAAWCADSGRPPKAADELLRIEHPQLRLLLWTSNRSLADGRRIGLADAVHFEKAVGSAVPGFSHLALALEATGQG
;
A
#
# COMPACT_ATOMS: atom_id res chain seq x y z
N MET A 1 12.45 -24.45 13.45
CA MET A 1 13.23 -23.95 14.59
C MET A 1 12.44 -22.80 15.22
N TRP A 2 11.95 -22.95 16.46
CA TRP A 2 11.12 -21.93 17.13
C TRP A 2 12.02 -20.85 17.73
N ASN A 3 11.83 -19.58 17.33
CA ASN A 3 12.57 -18.46 17.91
C ASN A 3 11.70 -17.75 18.97
N PRO A 4 12.00 -17.90 20.27
CA PRO A 4 11.17 -17.38 21.37
C PRO A 4 11.13 -15.84 21.44
N TRP A 5 11.98 -15.15 20.67
CA TRP A 5 12.04 -13.68 20.61
C TRP A 5 11.19 -13.06 19.51
N ARG A 6 10.51 -13.87 18.67
CA ARG A 6 9.58 -13.35 17.68
C ARG A 6 8.40 -12.69 18.41
N ARG A 7 8.27 -11.37 18.25
CA ARG A 7 7.12 -10.63 18.77
C ARG A 7 5.84 -11.21 18.16
N ARG A 8 4.80 -11.33 18.99
CA ARG A 8 3.48 -11.67 18.47
C ARG A 8 2.97 -10.49 17.64
N PRO A 9 2.45 -10.72 16.42
CA PRO A 9 1.85 -9.64 15.64
C PRO A 9 0.72 -8.96 16.43
N SER A 10 0.52 -7.66 16.21
CA SER A 10 -0.60 -6.88 16.75
C SER A 10 -1.95 -7.45 16.30
N ALA A 11 -3.06 -7.03 16.91
CA ALA A 11 -4.39 -7.51 16.52
C ALA A 11 -4.73 -7.16 15.05
N ARG A 12 -4.46 -5.91 14.66
CA ARG A 12 -4.57 -5.43 13.28
C ARG A 12 -3.69 -6.20 12.29
N ALA A 13 -2.44 -6.49 12.66
CA ALA A 13 -1.54 -7.31 11.84
C ALA A 13 -2.07 -8.73 11.65
N ARG A 14 -2.59 -9.36 12.70
CA ARG A 14 -3.21 -10.69 12.58
C ARG A 14 -4.40 -10.68 11.63
N ARG A 15 -5.25 -9.65 11.68
CA ARG A 15 -6.41 -9.52 10.78
C ARG A 15 -6.00 -9.55 9.30
N LEU A 16 -4.94 -8.82 8.92
CA LEU A 16 -4.42 -8.86 7.54
C LEU A 16 -3.82 -10.22 7.15
N LEU A 17 -3.10 -10.86 8.07
CA LEU A 17 -2.50 -12.17 7.81
C LEU A 17 -3.56 -13.27 7.64
N ASP A 18 -4.59 -13.25 8.48
CA ASP A 18 -5.72 -14.18 8.41
C ASP A 18 -6.48 -14.00 7.08
N ALA A 19 -6.71 -12.75 6.65
CA ALA A 19 -7.37 -12.43 5.37
C ALA A 19 -6.58 -12.88 4.13
N THR A 20 -5.26 -13.07 4.26
CA THR A 20 -4.37 -13.46 3.16
C THR A 20 -3.89 -14.91 3.25
N GLY A 21 -4.29 -15.64 4.30
CA GLY A 21 -3.88 -17.02 4.54
C GLY A 21 -2.40 -17.20 4.84
N VAL A 22 -1.68 -16.14 5.23
CA VAL A 22 -0.25 -16.18 5.50
C VAL A 22 -0.02 -16.82 6.87
N ASP A 23 0.70 -17.95 6.91
CA ASP A 23 1.15 -18.49 8.19
C ASP A 23 2.21 -17.54 8.77
N ARG A 24 1.88 -16.90 9.90
CA ARG A 24 2.80 -16.06 10.68
C ARG A 24 4.16 -16.69 10.98
N ARG A 25 4.28 -18.02 10.94
CA ARG A 25 5.54 -18.74 11.14
C ARG A 25 6.49 -18.61 9.95
N GLU A 26 5.96 -18.27 8.77
CA GLU A 26 6.72 -18.00 7.55
C GLU A 26 7.29 -16.58 7.51
N LEU A 27 6.81 -15.69 8.39
CA LEU A 27 7.27 -14.31 8.44
C LEU A 27 8.57 -14.20 9.22
N ASP A 28 9.62 -13.64 8.62
CA ASP A 28 10.87 -13.31 9.30
C ASP A 28 10.78 -12.05 10.16
N ASP A 29 9.92 -11.11 9.76
CA ASP A 29 9.63 -9.88 10.47
C ASP A 29 8.13 -9.75 10.71
N THR A 30 7.75 -9.38 11.94
CA THR A 30 6.36 -9.24 12.40
C THR A 30 6.02 -7.79 12.76
N THR A 31 6.90 -6.85 12.42
CA THR A 31 6.59 -5.42 12.48
C THR A 31 5.44 -5.09 11.54
N ASP A 32 4.62 -4.11 11.94
CA ASP A 32 3.45 -3.71 11.17
C ASP A 32 3.77 -3.38 9.70
N PRO A 33 4.84 -2.62 9.36
CA PRO A 33 5.20 -2.37 7.96
C PRO A 33 5.56 -3.64 7.19
N ALA A 34 6.27 -4.59 7.82
CA ALA A 34 6.61 -5.86 7.17
C ALA A 34 5.35 -6.70 6.88
N VAL A 35 4.41 -6.72 7.83
CA VAL A 35 3.11 -7.40 7.67
C VAL A 35 2.29 -6.77 6.56
N CYS A 36 2.18 -5.43 6.51
CA CYS A 36 1.45 -4.73 5.44
C CYS A 36 1.96 -5.11 4.06
N ARG A 37 3.29 -5.13 3.88
CA ARG A 37 3.93 -5.48 2.61
C ARG A 37 3.65 -6.93 2.21
N GLU A 38 3.91 -7.88 3.10
CA GLU A 38 3.72 -9.31 2.80
C GLU A 38 2.26 -9.63 2.52
N ALA A 39 1.33 -9.14 3.36
CA ALA A 39 -0.09 -9.31 3.16
C ALA A 39 -0.52 -8.73 1.80
N ALA A 40 -0.10 -7.49 1.48
CA ALA A 40 -0.42 -6.85 0.21
C ALA A 40 0.08 -7.69 -0.98
N PHE A 41 1.34 -8.10 -0.95
CA PHE A 41 1.95 -8.91 -2.01
C PHE A 41 1.22 -10.24 -2.22
N ARG A 42 0.80 -10.90 -1.15
CA ARG A 42 0.04 -12.16 -1.22
C ARG A 42 -1.38 -11.96 -1.74
N ALA A 43 -2.05 -10.90 -1.31
CA ALA A 43 -3.42 -10.59 -1.73
C ALA A 43 -3.52 -10.29 -3.23
N VAL A 44 -2.52 -9.59 -3.79
CA VAL A 44 -2.53 -9.20 -5.21
C VAL A 44 -1.91 -10.24 -6.13
N ARG A 45 -1.24 -11.29 -5.61
CA ARG A 45 -0.63 -12.31 -6.47
C ARG A 45 -1.69 -13.30 -6.97
N GLY A 46 -1.79 -13.45 -8.28
CA GLY A 46 -2.70 -14.38 -8.94
C GLY A 46 -2.47 -15.82 -8.48
N GLY A 47 -3.55 -16.50 -8.11
CA GLY A 47 -3.55 -17.86 -7.56
C GLY A 47 -4.04 -17.99 -6.11
N GLY A 48 -4.36 -16.88 -5.42
CA GLY A 48 -4.98 -16.85 -4.08
C GLY A 48 -6.47 -16.45 -4.09
N ALA A 49 -7.02 -16.09 -2.92
CA ALA A 49 -8.42 -15.66 -2.74
C ALA A 49 -8.78 -14.30 -3.38
N GLY A 50 -7.85 -13.67 -4.11
CA GLY A 50 -7.97 -12.32 -4.66
C GLY A 50 -7.80 -11.22 -3.60
N PRO A 51 -7.72 -9.94 -4.02
CA PRO A 51 -7.47 -8.84 -3.10
C PRO A 51 -8.67 -8.56 -2.17
N GLY A 52 -9.87 -9.05 -2.50
CA GLY A 52 -11.12 -8.71 -1.82
C GLY A 52 -11.15 -9.01 -0.32
N LEU A 53 -10.61 -10.15 0.14
CA LEU A 53 -10.57 -10.46 1.57
C LEU A 53 -9.66 -9.50 2.35
N MET A 54 -8.49 -9.17 1.79
CA MET A 54 -7.58 -8.22 2.41
C MET A 54 -8.16 -6.80 2.38
N LEU A 55 -8.76 -6.39 1.26
CA LEU A 55 -9.41 -5.08 1.14
C LEU A 55 -10.62 -4.96 2.07
N GLY A 56 -11.37 -6.03 2.30
CA GLY A 56 -12.40 -6.08 3.34
C GLY A 56 -11.84 -5.90 4.75
N ALA A 57 -10.71 -6.54 5.07
CA ALA A 57 -10.04 -6.33 6.35
C ALA A 57 -9.51 -4.90 6.52
N ILE A 58 -8.98 -4.29 5.45
CA ILE A 58 -8.58 -2.87 5.44
C ILE A 58 -9.79 -1.97 5.66
N GLU A 59 -10.91 -2.22 4.98
CA GLU A 59 -12.15 -1.45 5.13
C GLU A 59 -12.65 -1.42 6.58
N GLU A 60 -12.59 -2.55 7.27
CA GLU A 60 -12.95 -2.66 8.69
C GLU A 60 -11.97 -1.90 9.60
N LEU A 61 -10.66 -1.97 9.31
CA LEU A 61 -9.64 -1.25 10.08
C LEU A 61 -9.73 0.27 9.88
N LEU A 62 -10.12 0.73 8.69
CA LEU A 62 -10.33 2.16 8.40
C LEU A 62 -11.50 2.77 9.20
N ALA A 63 -12.34 1.97 9.83
CA ALA A 63 -13.40 2.46 10.70
C ALA A 63 -12.90 2.92 12.09
N ASP A 64 -11.68 2.55 12.48
CA ASP A 64 -11.07 2.92 13.76
C ASP A 64 -9.89 3.88 13.55
N GLU A 65 -9.94 5.03 14.23
CA GLU A 65 -8.89 6.05 14.17
C GLU A 65 -7.53 5.48 14.61
N ALA A 66 -7.50 4.58 15.61
CA ALA A 66 -6.27 4.00 16.13
C ALA A 66 -5.57 3.06 15.13
N ASP A 67 -6.31 2.53 14.16
CA ASP A 67 -5.82 1.63 13.13
C ASP A 67 -5.70 2.30 11.75
N HIS A 68 -6.11 3.56 11.62
CA HIS A 68 -6.17 4.26 10.34
C HIS A 68 -4.82 4.31 9.61
N GLU A 69 -3.74 4.75 10.27
CA GLU A 69 -2.40 4.83 9.66
C GLU A 69 -1.91 3.46 9.18
N PHE A 70 -2.17 2.41 9.97
CA PHE A 70 -1.83 1.04 9.63
C PHE A 70 -2.60 0.56 8.40
N ALA A 71 -3.91 0.82 8.36
CA ALA A 71 -4.78 0.43 7.25
C ALA A 71 -4.44 1.18 5.95
N VAL A 72 -4.16 2.49 6.03
CA VAL A 72 -3.68 3.30 4.90
C VAL A 72 -2.33 2.79 4.39
N THR A 73 -1.40 2.42 5.27
CA THR A 73 -0.12 1.83 4.88
C THR A 73 -0.31 0.51 4.12
N ALA A 74 -1.22 -0.36 4.58
CA ALA A 74 -1.54 -1.61 3.90
C ALA A 74 -2.18 -1.37 2.52
N LEU A 75 -3.09 -0.39 2.44
CA LEU A 75 -3.75 0.00 1.20
C LEU A 75 -2.76 0.58 0.19
N GLU A 76 -1.84 1.42 0.64
CA GLU A 76 -0.76 1.99 -0.18
C GLU A 76 0.15 0.89 -0.74
N CYS A 77 0.49 -0.12 0.06
CA CYS A 77 1.26 -1.27 -0.43
C CYS A 77 0.56 -1.97 -1.59
N VAL A 78 -0.76 -2.17 -1.51
CA VAL A 78 -1.58 -2.74 -2.60
C VAL A 78 -1.54 -1.82 -3.83
N GLN A 79 -1.80 -0.53 -3.65
CA GLN A 79 -1.84 0.44 -4.74
C GLN A 79 -0.48 0.55 -5.49
N ASN A 80 0.62 0.54 -4.74
CA ASN A 80 1.97 0.54 -5.30
C ASN A 80 2.25 -0.74 -6.10
N LEU A 81 1.90 -1.91 -5.56
CA LEU A 81 2.10 -3.19 -6.25
C LEU A 81 1.33 -3.28 -7.57
N VAL A 82 0.05 -2.89 -7.59
CA VAL A 82 -0.77 -2.96 -8.81
C VAL A 82 -0.37 -1.90 -9.84
N SER A 83 0.26 -0.79 -9.40
CA SER A 83 0.76 0.25 -10.31
C SER A 83 1.82 -0.26 -11.29
N HIS A 84 2.53 -1.34 -10.94
CA HIS A 84 3.61 -1.87 -11.76
C HIS A 84 3.15 -2.66 -12.99
N GLY A 85 1.88 -3.07 -13.06
CA GLY A 85 1.36 -3.85 -14.19
C GLY A 85 2.05 -5.21 -14.39
N LEU A 86 2.51 -5.82 -13.31
CA LEU A 86 3.33 -7.03 -13.35
C LEU A 86 2.53 -8.28 -13.74
N PRO A 87 3.11 -9.21 -14.52
CA PRO A 87 2.50 -10.52 -14.75
C PRO A 87 2.27 -11.27 -13.45
N GLY A 88 1.06 -11.82 -13.28
CA GLY A 88 0.69 -12.56 -12.06
C GLY A 88 0.38 -11.68 -10.85
N ILE A 89 0.33 -10.35 -11.01
CA ILE A 89 -0.29 -9.42 -10.06
C ILE A 89 -1.64 -9.00 -10.62
N VAL A 90 -2.67 -8.86 -9.77
CA VAL A 90 -3.99 -8.43 -10.22
C VAL A 90 -3.92 -7.05 -10.90
N PRO A 91 -4.70 -6.82 -11.98
CA PRO A 91 -4.84 -5.49 -12.56
C PRO A 91 -5.33 -4.46 -11.54
N ALA A 92 -4.85 -3.22 -11.65
CA ALA A 92 -5.26 -2.12 -10.77
C ALA A 92 -6.79 -1.94 -10.72
N ARG A 93 -7.45 -1.99 -11.88
CA ARG A 93 -8.92 -1.92 -11.99
C ARG A 93 -9.67 -3.01 -11.19
N ASP A 94 -9.07 -4.20 -11.04
CA ASP A 94 -9.70 -5.31 -10.34
C ASP A 94 -9.53 -5.13 -8.82
N ALA A 95 -8.40 -4.58 -8.38
CA ALA A 95 -8.22 -4.15 -6.99
C ALA A 95 -9.16 -2.99 -6.64
N GLU A 96 -9.31 -2.00 -7.53
CA GLU A 96 -10.22 -0.87 -7.36
C GLU A 96 -11.69 -1.30 -7.27
N ALA A 97 -12.12 -2.25 -8.10
CA ALA A 97 -13.47 -2.79 -8.07
C ALA A 97 -13.80 -3.54 -6.77
N ALA A 98 -12.79 -3.95 -5.99
CA ALA A 98 -12.95 -4.66 -4.73
C ALA A 98 -12.88 -3.72 -3.49
N LEU A 99 -12.73 -2.41 -3.69
CA LEU A 99 -12.66 -1.45 -2.59
C LEU A 99 -14.03 -1.24 -1.93
N GLY A 100 -14.04 -1.25 -0.60
CA GLY A 100 -15.16 -0.70 0.18
C GLY A 100 -15.18 0.84 0.15
N PRO A 101 -16.25 1.48 0.68
CA PRO A 101 -16.41 2.93 0.66
C PRO A 101 -15.24 3.71 1.28
N ARG A 102 -14.76 3.32 2.48
CA ARG A 102 -13.65 4.00 3.14
C ARG A 102 -12.35 3.81 2.39
N SER A 103 -12.11 2.57 1.97
CA SER A 103 -10.94 2.19 1.20
C SER A 103 -10.90 2.93 -0.14
N ALA A 104 -12.04 3.16 -0.79
CA ALA A 104 -12.12 3.93 -2.03
C ALA A 104 -11.78 5.41 -1.84
N VAL A 105 -12.16 6.02 -0.71
CA VAL A 105 -11.76 7.38 -0.34
C VAL A 105 -10.25 7.46 -0.14
N CYS A 106 -9.69 6.58 0.70
CA CYS A 106 -8.25 6.54 0.96
C CYS A 106 -7.44 6.22 -0.31
N TRP A 107 -7.94 5.33 -1.17
CA TRP A 107 -7.30 5.01 -2.45
C TRP A 107 -7.16 6.23 -3.35
N ARG A 108 -8.20 7.05 -3.47
CA ARG A 108 -8.15 8.31 -4.22
C ARG A 108 -7.20 9.31 -3.58
N ALA A 109 -7.28 9.51 -2.27
CA ALA A 109 -6.38 10.42 -1.56
C ALA A 109 -4.90 10.03 -1.74
N LEU A 110 -4.58 8.73 -1.69
CA LEU A 110 -3.23 8.23 -2.01
C LEU A 110 -2.87 8.45 -3.48
N ALA A 111 -3.80 8.23 -4.41
CA ALA A 111 -3.56 8.49 -5.83
C ALA A 111 -3.23 9.97 -6.09
N ASP A 112 -3.98 10.89 -5.49
CA ASP A 112 -3.79 12.33 -5.60
C ASP A 112 -2.44 12.74 -4.99
N PHE A 113 -2.13 12.26 -3.78
CA PHE A 113 -0.82 12.50 -3.15
C PHE A 113 0.35 12.06 -4.04
N TRP A 114 0.31 10.83 -4.58
CA TRP A 114 1.38 10.35 -5.44
C TRP A 114 1.44 11.09 -6.80
N ALA A 115 0.31 11.60 -7.30
CA ALA A 115 0.29 12.46 -8.48
C ALA A 115 0.95 13.82 -8.21
N GLU A 116 0.72 14.41 -7.04
CA GLU A 116 1.39 15.64 -6.61
C GLU A 116 2.90 15.45 -6.44
N VAL A 117 3.33 14.33 -5.84
CA VAL A 117 4.76 13.96 -5.77
C VAL A 117 5.36 13.85 -7.17
N ALA A 118 4.66 13.19 -8.11
CA ALA A 118 5.13 13.06 -9.49
C ALA A 118 5.30 14.42 -10.18
N ALA A 119 4.31 15.30 -10.04
CA ALA A 119 4.33 16.65 -10.61
C ALA A 119 5.48 17.48 -10.02
N TRP A 120 5.63 17.47 -8.69
CA TRP A 120 6.71 18.17 -8.03
C TRP A 120 8.10 17.65 -8.45
N CYS A 121 8.28 16.33 -8.61
CA CYS A 121 9.54 15.76 -9.12
C CYS A 121 9.88 16.27 -10.53
N ALA A 122 8.87 16.41 -11.40
CA ALA A 122 9.05 16.95 -12.75
C ALA A 122 9.51 18.41 -12.72
N ASP A 123 8.95 19.22 -11.81
CA ASP A 123 9.24 20.66 -11.71
C ASP A 123 10.54 20.98 -10.93
N SER A 124 10.91 20.13 -9.97
CA SER A 124 12.04 20.37 -9.06
C SER A 124 13.41 19.91 -9.59
N GLY A 125 13.49 19.47 -10.84
CA GLY A 125 14.73 18.95 -11.44
C GLY A 125 15.19 17.61 -10.87
N ARG A 126 14.26 16.85 -10.25
CA ARG A 126 14.47 15.49 -9.73
C ARG A 126 13.70 14.48 -10.58
N PRO A 127 14.18 14.18 -11.79
CA PRO A 127 13.40 13.39 -12.73
C PRO A 127 13.12 11.99 -12.15
N PRO A 128 11.86 11.52 -12.24
CA PRO A 128 11.49 10.14 -11.93
C PRO A 128 12.40 9.14 -12.65
N LYS A 129 12.81 8.08 -11.95
CA LYS A 129 13.73 7.05 -12.48
C LYS A 129 12.98 6.05 -13.35
N ALA A 130 13.69 5.26 -14.16
CA ALA A 130 13.07 4.17 -14.89
C ALA A 130 12.54 3.09 -13.91
N ALA A 131 11.35 2.54 -14.20
CA ALA A 131 10.75 1.49 -13.38
C ALA A 131 11.40 0.11 -13.63
N ASP A 132 11.89 -0.15 -14.83
CA ASP A 132 12.41 -1.45 -15.26
C ASP A 132 13.58 -1.94 -14.40
N GLU A 133 14.46 -1.04 -13.95
CA GLU A 133 15.55 -1.36 -13.01
C GLU A 133 15.03 -1.97 -11.71
N LEU A 134 13.93 -1.44 -11.17
CA LEU A 134 13.31 -1.90 -9.93
C LEU A 134 12.56 -3.22 -10.13
N LEU A 135 11.94 -3.41 -11.30
CA LEU A 135 11.16 -4.62 -11.60
C LEU A 135 12.04 -5.85 -11.92
N ARG A 136 13.33 -5.66 -12.24
CA ARG A 136 14.31 -6.75 -12.44
C ARG A 136 14.91 -7.32 -11.15
N ILE A 137 14.57 -6.79 -9.99
CA ILE A 137 15.16 -7.22 -8.71
C ILE A 137 14.64 -8.62 -8.34
N GLU A 138 15.56 -9.59 -8.27
CA GLU A 138 15.21 -10.99 -7.99
C GLU A 138 15.20 -11.33 -6.50
N HIS A 139 16.01 -10.64 -5.69
CA HIS A 139 16.12 -10.93 -4.26
C HIS A 139 14.77 -10.69 -3.55
N PRO A 140 14.10 -11.73 -2.99
CA PRO A 140 12.70 -11.64 -2.60
C PRO A 140 12.36 -10.51 -1.62
N GLN A 141 13.16 -10.33 -0.57
CA GLN A 141 12.92 -9.31 0.45
C GLN A 141 13.14 -7.88 -0.08
N LEU A 142 14.18 -7.66 -0.89
CA LEU A 142 14.44 -6.37 -1.53
C LEU A 142 13.34 -6.05 -2.54
N ARG A 143 12.91 -7.05 -3.32
CA ARG A 143 11.81 -6.93 -4.26
C ARG A 143 10.53 -6.50 -3.54
N LEU A 144 10.14 -7.20 -2.48
CA LEU A 144 8.96 -6.87 -1.69
C LEU A 144 9.03 -5.43 -1.15
N LEU A 145 10.16 -5.08 -0.53
CA LEU A 145 10.40 -3.73 0.00
C LEU A 145 10.27 -2.66 -1.09
N LEU A 146 10.94 -2.86 -2.23
CA LEU A 146 11.02 -1.84 -3.27
C LEU A 146 9.72 -1.72 -4.05
N TRP A 147 9.05 -2.82 -4.37
CA TRP A 147 7.78 -2.78 -5.11
C TRP A 147 6.65 -2.17 -4.26
N THR A 148 6.66 -2.37 -2.95
CA THR A 148 5.64 -1.78 -2.08
C THR A 148 5.92 -0.32 -1.71
N SER A 149 7.17 0.14 -1.87
CA SER A 149 7.60 1.51 -1.51
C SER A 149 7.82 2.42 -2.72
N ASN A 150 7.51 1.96 -3.94
CA ASN A 150 7.64 2.72 -5.17
C ASN A 150 6.39 2.57 -6.02
N ARG A 151 6.07 3.61 -6.78
CA ARG A 151 4.94 3.64 -7.72
C ARG A 151 5.45 3.78 -9.15
N SER A 152 4.99 2.90 -10.02
CA SER A 152 5.17 3.06 -11.47
C SER A 152 4.19 4.08 -12.01
N LEU A 153 4.67 4.93 -12.90
CA LEU A 153 3.89 5.91 -13.65
C LEU A 153 3.52 5.35 -15.03
N ALA A 154 2.50 5.92 -15.65
CA ALA A 154 2.00 5.47 -16.96
C ALA A 154 3.04 5.56 -18.09
N ASP A 155 4.06 6.41 -17.94
CA ASP A 155 5.14 6.60 -18.90
C ASP A 155 6.34 5.66 -18.68
N GLY A 156 6.21 4.67 -17.79
CA GLY A 156 7.27 3.70 -17.50
C GLY A 156 8.34 4.19 -16.52
N ARG A 157 8.23 5.43 -16.01
CA ARG A 157 9.05 5.92 -14.90
C ARG A 157 8.46 5.50 -13.56
N ARG A 158 9.16 5.83 -12.48
CA ARG A 158 8.74 5.61 -11.11
C ARG A 158 9.14 6.74 -10.20
N ILE A 159 8.36 6.88 -9.15
CA ILE A 159 8.65 7.65 -7.93
C ILE A 159 8.58 6.70 -6.75
N GLY A 160 9.18 7.06 -5.63
CA GLY A 160 9.08 6.23 -4.44
C GLY A 160 9.17 7.01 -3.14
N LEU A 161 9.26 6.27 -2.04
CA LEU A 161 9.24 6.84 -0.69
C LEU A 161 10.27 7.95 -0.49
N ALA A 162 11.46 7.85 -1.09
CA ALA A 162 12.46 8.91 -1.02
C ALA A 162 11.98 10.22 -1.66
N ASP A 163 11.27 10.14 -2.79
CA ASP A 163 10.71 11.30 -3.47
C ASP A 163 9.57 11.91 -2.65
N ALA A 164 8.69 11.07 -2.09
CA ALA A 164 7.62 11.50 -1.19
C ALA A 164 8.16 12.24 0.06
N VAL A 165 9.22 11.73 0.70
CA VAL A 165 9.86 12.43 1.84
C VAL A 165 10.44 13.78 1.43
N HIS A 166 10.99 13.90 0.21
CA HIS A 166 11.50 15.17 -0.28
C HIS A 166 10.37 16.16 -0.60
N PHE A 167 9.28 15.68 -1.19
CA PHE A 167 8.07 16.46 -1.44
C PHE A 167 7.46 16.98 -0.13
N GLU A 168 7.24 16.11 0.85
CA GLU A 168 6.69 16.48 2.17
C GLU A 168 7.53 17.56 2.85
N LYS A 169 8.86 17.44 2.81
CA LYS A 169 9.78 18.45 3.37
C LYS A 169 9.74 19.78 2.65
N ALA A 170 9.42 19.79 1.36
CA ALA A 170 9.40 21.01 0.54
C ALA A 170 8.04 21.72 0.55
N VAL A 171 6.95 20.95 0.53
CA VAL A 171 5.58 21.46 0.34
C VAL A 171 4.77 21.45 1.63
N GLY A 172 5.15 20.62 2.61
CA GLY A 172 4.42 20.46 3.88
C GLY A 172 3.10 19.68 3.75
N SER A 173 2.82 19.11 2.59
CA SER A 173 1.63 18.29 2.34
C SER A 173 1.93 16.82 2.59
N ALA A 174 1.15 16.17 3.43
CA ALA A 174 1.21 14.75 3.73
C ALA A 174 -0.07 14.04 3.24
N VAL A 175 -0.07 12.71 3.24
CA VAL A 175 -1.29 11.94 2.99
C VAL A 175 -2.40 12.36 3.98
N PRO A 176 -3.63 12.68 3.51
CA PRO A 176 -4.72 13.09 4.38
C PRO A 176 -5.01 12.07 5.49
N GLY A 177 -5.08 12.53 6.75
CA GLY A 177 -5.36 11.68 7.92
C GLY A 177 -6.85 11.38 8.15
N PHE A 178 -7.17 10.65 9.23
CA PHE A 178 -8.51 10.09 9.54
C PHE A 178 -9.66 11.10 9.46
N SER A 179 -9.46 12.34 9.91
CA SER A 179 -10.49 13.39 9.84
C SER A 179 -10.97 13.70 8.41
N HIS A 180 -10.12 13.51 7.40
CA HIS A 180 -10.48 13.70 5.99
C HIS A 180 -11.38 12.57 5.48
N LEU A 181 -11.24 11.36 6.03
CA LEU A 181 -12.08 10.21 5.68
C LEU A 181 -13.54 10.46 6.07
N ALA A 182 -13.78 10.94 7.30
CA ALA A 182 -15.13 11.24 7.77
C ALA A 182 -15.81 12.30 6.90
N LEU A 183 -15.12 13.42 6.63
CA LEU A 183 -15.64 14.50 5.79
C LEU A 183 -15.93 14.05 4.35
N ALA A 184 -15.06 13.21 3.77
CA ALA A 184 -15.24 12.70 2.42
C ALA A 184 -16.43 11.72 2.31
N LEU A 185 -16.69 10.91 3.34
CA LEU A 185 -17.85 10.01 3.37
C LEU A 185 -19.16 10.77 3.53
N GLU A 186 -19.19 11.80 4.37
CA GLU A 186 -20.34 12.68 4.50
C GLU A 186 -20.68 13.35 3.15
N ALA A 187 -19.65 13.84 2.43
CA ALA A 187 -19.83 14.46 1.12
C ALA A 187 -20.38 13.50 0.04
N THR A 188 -20.19 12.18 0.19
CA THR A 188 -20.72 11.16 -0.72
C THR A 188 -22.03 10.53 -0.22
N GLY A 189 -22.61 11.00 0.89
CA GLY A 189 -23.83 10.45 1.48
C GLY A 189 -23.66 9.06 2.11
N GLN A 190 -22.42 8.72 2.51
CA GLN A 190 -22.01 7.44 3.09
C GLN A 190 -21.58 7.56 4.56
N GLY A 191 -21.78 8.74 5.17
CA GLY A 191 -21.49 9.05 6.58
C GLY A 191 -22.61 8.65 7.53
#